data_AF-A0A1D2X1Y8-F1
#
_entry.id   AF-A0A1D2X1Y8-F1
#
_cell.length_a   1.000
_cell.length_b   1.000
_cell.length_c   1.000
_cell.angle_alpha   90.00
_cell.angle_beta   90.00
_cell.angle_gamma   90.00
#
_symmetry.space_group_name_H-M   'P 1'
#
loop_
_entity.id
_entity.type
_entity.pdbx_description
1 polymer ?
#
loop_
_entity_poly.entity_id
_entity_poly.type
_entity_poly.pdbx_seq_one_letter_code
_entity_poly.pdbx_strand_id
1 'polypeptide(L)'
;MTIDTKRFKDRIEQQTPNINLVPLLDVIFTVMIFLLVLLSQQPLNDIDNYTQDQISAKPTSQSGNSDYYLLPLNGLKKVTVNGVDYSDNIRNGAIAVHTRVMDEGQIIMDSSTGTISIQSPEDLEDIAVKAPASTSSSSST
;
A
#
# COMPACT_ATOMS: atom_id res chain seq x y z
N MET A 1 -63.40 -17.96 -28.21
CA MET A 1 -62.38 -17.03 -28.75
C MET A 1 -61.03 -17.58 -28.31
N THR A 2 -60.34 -18.30 -29.18
CA THR A 2 -59.04 -18.93 -28.90
C THR A 2 -57.94 -17.95 -29.27
N ILE A 3 -57.16 -17.51 -28.28
CA ILE A 3 -56.01 -16.63 -28.49
C ILE A 3 -54.94 -17.40 -29.29
N ASP A 4 -54.53 -16.83 -30.41
CA ASP A 4 -53.53 -17.39 -31.31
C ASP A 4 -52.13 -17.03 -30.80
N THR A 5 -51.56 -17.90 -29.97
CA THR A 5 -50.25 -17.73 -29.31
C THR A 5 -49.08 -17.85 -30.29
N LYS A 6 -49.29 -18.36 -31.51
CA LYS A 6 -48.22 -18.51 -32.51
C LYS A 6 -47.78 -17.16 -33.08
N ARG A 7 -48.74 -16.29 -33.44
CA ARG A 7 -48.46 -14.92 -33.91
C ARG A 7 -47.79 -14.02 -32.86
N PHE A 8 -47.94 -14.33 -31.58
CA PHE A 8 -47.31 -13.57 -30.50
C PHE A 8 -45.83 -13.97 -30.31
N LYS A 9 -45.52 -15.26 -30.45
CA LYS A 9 -44.15 -15.78 -30.36
C LYS A 9 -43.27 -15.26 -31.50
N ASP A 10 -43.79 -15.27 -32.73
CA ASP A 10 -43.04 -14.83 -33.91
C ASP A 10 -42.69 -13.32 -33.89
N ARG A 11 -43.44 -12.50 -33.13
CA ARG A 11 -43.11 -11.07 -32.95
C ARG A 11 -41.99 -10.82 -31.94
N ILE A 12 -41.79 -11.72 -30.99
CA ILE A 12 -40.76 -11.58 -29.94
C ILE A 12 -39.43 -12.12 -30.46
N GLU A 13 -39.44 -13.20 -31.25
CA GLU A 13 -38.23 -13.81 -31.82
C GLU A 13 -37.53 -12.92 -32.87
N GLN A 14 -38.24 -11.98 -33.49
CA GLN A 14 -37.68 -11.03 -34.47
C GLN A 14 -37.14 -9.74 -33.83
N GLN A 15 -37.28 -9.57 -32.52
CA GLN A 15 -36.72 -8.45 -31.78
C GLN A 15 -35.40 -8.85 -31.14
N THR A 16 -34.37 -9.11 -31.95
CA THR A 16 -33.00 -9.03 -31.45
C THR A 16 -32.64 -7.53 -31.40
N PRO A 17 -32.58 -6.90 -30.21
CA PRO A 17 -32.24 -5.50 -30.13
C PRO A 17 -30.80 -5.32 -30.64
N ASN A 18 -30.64 -4.58 -31.74
CA ASN A 18 -29.33 -4.10 -32.16
C ASN A 18 -28.88 -3.04 -31.16
N ILE A 19 -28.10 -3.48 -30.17
CA ILE A 19 -27.51 -2.60 -29.16
C ILE A 19 -26.31 -1.91 -29.80
N ASN A 20 -26.33 -0.58 -29.83
CA ASN A 20 -25.18 0.18 -30.31
C ASN A 20 -24.06 0.05 -29.26
N LEU A 21 -23.03 -0.75 -29.58
CA LEU A 21 -21.90 -0.98 -28.69
C LEU A 21 -20.99 0.25 -28.54
N VAL A 22 -21.00 1.17 -29.52
CA VAL A 22 -20.12 2.35 -29.50
C VAL A 22 -20.46 3.31 -28.35
N PRO A 23 -21.72 3.75 -28.13
CA PRO A 23 -22.07 4.56 -26.96
C PRO A 23 -21.98 3.79 -25.63
N LEU A 24 -22.25 2.48 -25.65
CA LEU A 24 -22.22 1.65 -24.44
C LEU A 24 -20.79 1.46 -23.92
N LEU A 25 -19.83 1.26 -24.82
CA LEU A 25 -18.42 1.17 -24.48
C LEU A 25 -17.92 2.46 -23.83
N ASP A 26 -18.33 3.63 -24.34
CA ASP A 26 -17.95 4.94 -23.81
C ASP A 26 -18.44 5.14 -22.36
N VAL A 27 -19.69 4.76 -22.08
CA VAL A 27 -20.25 4.81 -20.73
C VAL A 27 -19.51 3.87 -19.78
N ILE A 28 -19.19 2.65 -20.20
CA ILE A 28 -18.44 1.69 -19.38
C ILE A 28 -17.03 2.19 -19.11
N PHE A 29 -16.34 2.73 -20.12
CA PHE A 29 -14.99 3.26 -19.99
C PHE A 29 -14.94 4.45 -19.05
N THR A 30 -15.92 5.34 -19.15
CA THR A 30 -16.09 6.50 -18.26
C THR A 30 -16.26 6.06 -16.81
N VAL A 31 -17.10 5.05 -16.55
CA VAL A 31 -17.30 4.51 -15.18
C VAL A 31 -16.04 3.82 -14.66
N MET A 32 -15.32 3.06 -15.50
CA MET A 32 -14.06 2.40 -15.13
C MET A 32 -12.99 3.39 -14.69
N ILE A 33 -12.78 4.46 -15.47
CA ILE A 33 -11.82 5.51 -15.12
C ILE A 33 -12.25 6.22 -13.84
N PHE A 34 -13.53 6.57 -13.73
CA PHE A 34 -14.06 7.23 -12.53
C PHE A 34 -13.83 6.38 -11.28
N LEU A 35 -14.09 5.07 -11.34
CA LEU A 35 -13.81 4.15 -10.25
C LEU A 35 -12.30 4.05 -9.96
N LEU A 36 -11.44 3.96 -10.97
CA LEU A 36 -9.99 3.92 -10.78
C LEU A 36 -9.48 5.17 -10.05
N VAL A 37 -9.95 6.35 -10.46
CA VAL A 37 -9.60 7.65 -9.86
C VAL A 37 -10.19 7.81 -8.46
N LEU A 38 -11.37 7.25 -8.20
CA LEU A 38 -11.96 7.25 -6.87
C LEU A 38 -11.22 6.30 -5.92
N LEU A 39 -10.87 5.09 -6.39
CA LEU A 39 -10.11 4.09 -5.63
C LEU A 39 -8.68 4.57 -5.34
N SER A 40 -8.06 5.37 -6.22
CA SER A 40 -6.72 5.92 -5.94
C SER A 40 -6.71 7.01 -4.87
N GLN A 41 -7.86 7.63 -4.57
CA GLN A 41 -8.00 8.69 -3.57
C GLN A 41 -8.52 8.19 -2.21
N GLN A 42 -9.06 6.97 -2.15
CA GLN A 42 -9.44 6.34 -0.90
C GLN A 42 -8.29 5.47 -0.40
N PRO A 43 -7.62 5.81 0.73
CA PRO A 43 -6.81 4.81 1.42
C PRO A 43 -7.78 3.71 1.85
N LEU A 44 -7.57 2.50 1.33
CA LEU A 44 -8.18 1.28 1.85
C LEU A 44 -7.70 1.16 3.30
N ASN A 45 -8.50 1.68 4.22
CA ASN A 45 -8.31 1.46 5.64
C ASN A 45 -8.52 -0.04 5.87
N ASP A 46 -7.43 -0.73 6.23
CA ASP A 46 -7.37 -2.13 6.66
C ASP A 46 -7.67 -3.21 5.61
N ILE A 47 -6.75 -3.39 4.65
CA ILE A 47 -6.45 -4.73 4.14
C ILE A 47 -4.92 -4.86 4.11
N ASP A 48 -4.40 -5.83 4.86
CA ASP A 48 -2.99 -6.26 4.98
C ASP A 48 -2.31 -6.58 3.64
N ASN A 49 -2.08 -5.56 2.81
CA ASN A 49 -1.30 -5.66 1.59
C ASN A 49 -0.51 -4.38 1.41
N TYR A 50 0.76 -4.42 1.83
CA TYR A 50 1.76 -3.46 1.41
C TYR A 50 1.83 -3.47 -0.12
N THR A 51 1.17 -2.50 -0.76
CA THR A 51 1.28 -2.29 -2.21
C THR A 51 2.64 -1.69 -2.52
N GLN A 52 3.20 -2.18 -3.62
CA GLN A 52 4.51 -1.84 -4.20
C GLN A 52 4.71 -0.34 -4.52
N ASP A 53 3.71 0.51 -4.27
CA ASP A 53 3.82 1.98 -4.32
C ASP A 53 4.37 2.60 -3.01
N GLN A 54 4.57 1.81 -1.94
CA GLN A 54 5.32 2.23 -0.75
C GLN A 54 6.84 2.04 -0.87
N ILE A 55 7.36 1.72 -2.06
CA ILE A 55 8.81 1.68 -2.34
C ILE A 55 9.34 3.08 -2.72
N SER A 56 8.54 4.14 -2.57
CA SER A 56 9.07 5.50 -2.61
C SER A 56 9.56 5.92 -1.23
N ALA A 57 10.87 5.75 -1.03
CA ALA A 57 11.63 6.29 0.11
C ALA A 57 11.73 7.83 0.06
N LYS A 58 10.59 8.54 0.03
CA LYS A 58 10.55 10.00 0.11
C LYS A 58 9.50 10.45 1.14
N PRO A 59 9.88 11.29 2.13
CA PRO A 59 9.06 11.55 3.30
C PRO A 59 7.78 12.35 2.97
N THR A 60 6.66 11.93 3.54
CA THR A 60 5.41 12.71 3.62
C THR A 60 5.32 13.57 4.88
N SER A 61 6.44 13.83 5.57
CA SER A 61 6.48 14.74 6.72
C SER A 61 7.17 16.04 6.33
N GLN A 62 6.38 16.94 5.74
CA GLN A 62 6.70 18.35 5.66
C GLN A 62 6.67 18.89 7.10
N SER A 63 7.76 19.53 7.54
CA SER A 63 8.00 20.10 8.89
C SER A 63 8.60 19.16 9.95
N GLY A 64 9.91 18.94 9.86
CA GLY A 64 10.74 18.44 10.96
C GLY A 64 11.99 17.75 10.43
N ASN A 65 13.16 18.08 10.99
CA ASN A 65 14.43 17.43 10.71
C ASN A 65 14.37 15.99 11.24
N SER A 66 13.62 15.11 10.56
CA SER A 66 13.48 13.72 11.00
C SER A 66 14.79 13.02 10.71
N ASP A 67 15.64 12.89 11.73
CA ASP A 67 16.90 12.16 11.64
C ASP A 67 16.71 10.65 11.39
N TYR A 68 15.46 10.19 11.20
CA TYR A 68 15.08 8.80 11.05
C TYR A 68 14.07 8.60 9.91
N TYR A 69 14.26 7.53 9.14
CA TYR A 69 13.33 7.03 8.13
C TYR A 69 12.61 5.77 8.63
N LEU A 70 11.32 5.66 8.32
CA LEU A 70 10.57 4.45 8.61
C LEU A 70 10.91 3.38 7.56
N LEU A 71 11.39 2.23 8.02
CA LEU A 71 11.74 1.08 7.18
C LEU A 71 10.77 -0.08 7.45
N PRO A 72 9.76 -0.29 6.59
CA PRO A 72 8.83 -1.40 6.71
C PRO A 72 9.42 -2.69 6.11
N LEU A 73 9.09 -3.83 6.71
CA LEU A 73 9.30 -5.15 6.11
C LEU A 73 8.10 -6.03 6.45
N ASN A 74 7.48 -6.63 5.42
CA ASN A 74 6.36 -7.53 5.65
C ASN A 74 6.81 -8.73 6.51
N GLY A 75 6.10 -8.99 7.60
CA GLY A 75 6.46 -10.03 8.55
C GLY A 75 7.78 -9.75 9.29
N LEU A 76 8.17 -8.48 9.48
CA LEU A 76 9.35 -8.11 10.26
C LEU A 76 9.28 -8.71 11.67
N LYS A 77 10.25 -9.58 11.98
CA LYS A 77 10.38 -10.26 13.27
C LYS A 77 11.70 -9.93 13.94
N LYS A 78 12.75 -9.69 13.15
CA LYS A 78 14.09 -9.49 13.66
C LYS A 78 14.78 -8.30 13.04
N VAL A 79 15.38 -7.45 13.86
CA VAL A 79 16.27 -6.37 13.42
C VAL A 79 17.59 -6.51 14.15
N THR A 80 18.71 -6.51 13.43
CA THR A 80 20.04 -6.46 14.03
C THR A 80 20.82 -5.26 13.53
N VAL A 81 21.59 -4.64 14.42
CA VAL A 81 22.55 -3.57 14.09
C VAL A 81 23.92 -4.03 14.56
N ASN A 82 24.89 -4.16 13.66
CA ASN A 82 26.26 -4.60 13.95
C ASN A 82 26.31 -5.92 14.77
N GLY A 83 25.32 -6.79 14.56
CA GLY A 83 25.17 -8.07 15.26
C GLY A 83 24.37 -8.02 16.58
N VAL A 84 24.04 -6.84 17.08
CA VAL A 84 23.20 -6.63 18.27
C VAL A 84 21.72 -6.65 17.88
N ASP A 85 20.87 -7.27 18.71
CA ASP A 85 19.44 -7.41 18.45
C ASP A 85 18.65 -6.17 18.90
N TYR A 86 17.84 -5.62 18.00
CA TYR A 86 16.97 -4.46 18.19
C TYR A 86 15.50 -4.78 17.88
N SER A 87 15.13 -6.05 17.89
CA SER A 87 13.78 -6.51 17.57
C SER A 87 12.70 -5.91 18.50
N ASP A 88 13.07 -5.53 19.73
CA ASP A 88 12.17 -4.88 20.69
C ASP A 88 11.69 -3.50 20.24
N ASN A 89 12.36 -2.89 19.26
CA ASN A 89 12.00 -1.60 18.70
C ASN A 89 11.03 -1.74 17.51
N ILE A 90 10.73 -2.94 17.03
CA ILE A 90 9.81 -3.15 15.91
C ILE A 90 8.39 -2.75 16.32
N ARG A 91 7.73 -1.89 15.54
CA ARG A 91 6.31 -1.56 15.71
C ARG A 91 5.61 -1.65 14.37
N ASN A 92 4.45 -2.31 14.33
CA ASN A 92 3.59 -2.44 13.15
C ASN A 92 4.33 -2.95 11.89
N GLY A 93 5.29 -3.86 12.06
CA GLY A 93 6.07 -4.40 10.94
C GLY A 93 7.12 -3.44 10.37
N ALA A 94 7.49 -2.40 11.12
CA ALA A 94 8.49 -1.42 10.70
C ALA A 94 9.45 -1.05 11.85
N ILE A 95 10.60 -0.50 11.46
CA ILE A 95 11.61 0.06 12.37
C ILE A 95 12.03 1.44 11.86
N ALA A 96 12.31 2.39 12.74
CA ALA A 96 12.83 3.70 12.31
C ALA A 96 14.37 3.64 12.30
N VAL A 97 14.99 3.94 11.16
CA VAL A 97 16.43 3.86 10.93
C VAL A 97 17.01 5.25 10.71
N HIS A 98 18.15 5.55 11.33
CA HIS A 98 18.79 6.86 11.24
C HIS A 98 19.20 7.20 9.80
N THR A 99 19.04 8.46 9.39
CA THR A 99 19.33 8.93 8.01
C THR A 99 20.77 8.63 7.59
N ARG A 100 21.75 8.97 8.43
CA ARG A 100 23.16 8.61 8.20
C ARG A 100 23.43 7.11 8.06
N VAL A 101 22.63 6.25 8.68
CA VAL A 101 22.76 4.79 8.50
C VAL A 101 22.24 4.36 7.13
N MET A 102 21.26 5.06 6.56
CA MET A 102 20.85 4.87 5.17
C MET A 102 21.92 5.32 4.17
N ASP A 103 22.67 6.38 4.50
CA ASP A 103 23.65 7.00 3.60
C ASP A 103 25.03 6.32 3.67
N GLU A 104 25.52 6.04 4.89
CA GLU A 104 26.87 5.56 5.17
C GLU A 104 26.91 4.07 5.54
N GLY A 105 25.77 3.50 5.96
CA GLY A 105 25.65 2.12 6.39
C GLY A 105 25.29 1.13 5.27
N GLN A 106 25.07 -0.11 5.67
CA GLN A 106 24.54 -1.17 4.80
C GLN A 106 23.29 -1.77 5.43
N ILE A 107 22.23 -1.94 4.64
CA ILE A 107 20.97 -2.53 5.10
C ILE A 107 20.63 -3.71 4.21
N ILE A 108 20.48 -4.88 4.82
CA ILE A 108 20.10 -6.12 4.15
C ILE A 108 18.74 -6.53 4.69
N MET A 109 17.76 -6.64 3.81
CA MET A 109 16.40 -7.07 4.15
C MET A 109 16.14 -8.45 3.56
N ASP A 110 15.77 -9.39 4.43
CA ASP A 110 15.33 -10.72 4.05
C ASP A 110 13.85 -10.87 4.35
N SER A 111 13.02 -10.70 3.32
CA SER A 111 11.57 -10.81 3.40
C SER A 111 11.08 -12.25 3.62
N SER A 112 11.91 -13.25 3.31
CA SER A 112 11.53 -14.66 3.51
C SER A 112 11.60 -15.07 4.98
N THR A 113 12.57 -14.51 5.71
CA THR A 113 12.75 -14.76 7.15
C THR A 113 12.16 -13.65 8.03
N GLY A 114 11.87 -12.48 7.46
CA GLY A 114 11.39 -11.31 8.19
C GLY A 114 12.50 -10.65 9.00
N THR A 115 13.71 -10.60 8.44
CA THR A 115 14.91 -10.10 9.13
C THR A 115 15.46 -8.86 8.43
N ILE A 116 15.87 -7.85 9.20
CA ILE A 116 16.66 -6.72 8.73
C ILE A 116 18.00 -6.75 9.45
N SER A 117 19.09 -6.80 8.68
CA SER A 117 20.45 -6.70 9.20
C SER A 117 21.06 -5.39 8.76
N ILE A 118 21.51 -4.59 9.72
CA ILE A 118 22.04 -3.24 9.52
C ILE A 118 23.51 -3.23 9.94
N GLN A 119 24.36 -2.73 9.07
CA GLN A 119 25.73 -2.34 9.41
C GLN A 119 25.76 -0.81 9.50
N SER A 120 25.85 -0.26 10.70
CA SER A 120 25.99 1.18 10.94
C SER A 120 27.46 1.57 11.18
N PRO A 121 27.83 2.84 10.94
CA PRO A 121 29.04 3.43 11.48
C PRO A 121 29.13 3.28 13.01
N GLU A 122 30.35 3.18 13.55
CA GLU A 122 30.59 2.97 14.99
C GLU A 122 30.03 4.09 15.87
N ASP A 123 30.00 5.33 15.38
CA ASP A 123 29.46 6.49 16.10
C ASP A 123 27.93 6.50 16.19
N LEU A 124 27.25 5.61 15.46
CA LEU A 124 25.80 5.57 15.35
C LEU A 124 25.17 4.27 15.87
N GLU A 125 25.94 3.29 16.36
CA GLU A 125 25.39 1.97 16.75
C GLU A 125 24.22 2.07 17.73
N ASP A 126 24.34 2.92 18.75
CA ASP A 126 23.33 3.11 19.80
C ASP A 126 22.06 3.82 19.32
N ILE A 127 22.19 4.62 18.25
CA ILE A 127 21.12 5.46 17.72
C ILE A 127 20.69 5.07 16.32
N ALA A 128 21.24 3.99 15.77
CA ALA A 128 21.03 3.54 14.40
C ALA A 128 19.56 3.22 14.14
N VAL A 129 18.86 2.68 15.14
CA VAL A 129 17.46 2.34 15.07
C VAL A 129 16.69 2.74 16.30
N LYS A 130 15.40 3.05 16.12
CA LYS A 130 14.46 3.31 17.21
C LYS A 130 13.07 2.81 16.87
N ALA A 131 12.22 2.74 17.89
CA ALA A 131 10.81 2.45 17.66
C ALA A 131 10.18 3.55 16.79
N PRO A 132 9.40 3.18 15.75
CA PRO A 132 8.56 4.13 15.03
C PRO A 132 7.73 4.95 16.01
N ALA A 133 7.71 6.28 15.84
CA ALA A 133 6.81 7.12 16.63
C ALA A 133 5.38 6.64 16.38
N SER A 134 4.64 6.30 17.44
CA SER A 134 3.21 6.11 17.32
C SER A 134 2.63 7.46 16.91
N THR A 135 2.14 7.56 15.68
CA THR A 135 1.29 8.66 15.26
C THR A 135 0.00 8.56 16.08
N SER A 136 0.01 9.09 17.31
CA SER A 136 -1.21 9.45 18.00
C SER A 136 -1.85 10.55 17.17
N SER A 137 -2.81 10.17 16.33
CA SER A 137 -3.72 11.09 15.67
C SER A 137 -4.48 11.85 16.77
N SER A 138 -3.96 13.03 17.13
CA SER A 138 -4.70 14.03 17.89
C SER A 138 -5.86 14.49 17.01
N SER A 139 -6.99 13.80 17.16
CA SER A 139 -8.28 14.25 16.67
C SER A 139 -8.72 15.43 17.54
N SER A 140 -8.24 16.62 17.16
CA SER A 140 -8.79 17.87 17.68
C SER A 140 -10.22 17.99 17.18
N THR A 141 -11.16 17.91 18.12
CA THR A 141 -12.59 18.14 17.94
C THR A 141 -12.90 19.62 17.79
#